data_AF-A0A6G0T5S4-F1
#
_entry.id   AF-A0A6G0T5S4-F1
#
_cell.length_a   1.000
_cell.length_b   1.000
_cell.length_c   1.000
_cell.angle_alpha   90.00
_cell.angle_beta   90.00
_cell.angle_gamma   90.00
#
_symmetry.space_group_name_H-M   'P 1'
#
loop_
_entity.id
_entity.type
_entity.pdbx_description
1 polymer ?
#
loop_
_entity_poly.entity_id
_entity_poly.type
_entity_poly.pdbx_seq_one_letter_code
_entity_poly.pdbx_strand_id
1 'polypeptide(L)'
;MEIIYNLDIVLIINLLIHSIILTKCSVRNFEIIKGIPIKNAKLYAYGKDFTCLDGTLTIPYSYINDDYCDCIDSSDEPGTSACPNGTFYCTNKGHFPLVVPSSRVNDGICDCCDGSDEWANNVQKDACPNTCKNLSHASRIEAKRIDNLFALGFEIRKQLIAKGKYLLSQKQK
;
A
#
# COMPACT_ATOMS: atom_id res chain seq x y z
N MET A 1 34.17 19.25 50.05
CA MET A 1 34.34 18.05 49.20
C MET A 1 33.12 17.79 48.31
N GLU A 2 31.93 18.31 48.62
CA GLU A 2 30.71 18.12 47.79
C GLU A 2 30.60 19.05 46.57
N ILE A 3 31.23 20.23 46.60
CA ILE A 3 31.14 21.23 45.50
C ILE A 3 31.86 20.74 44.24
N ILE A 4 32.98 20.01 44.39
CA ILE A 4 33.76 19.48 43.26
C ILE A 4 32.97 18.39 42.51
N TYR A 5 32.32 17.47 43.25
CA TYR A 5 31.46 16.44 42.66
C TYR A 5 30.30 17.02 41.84
N ASN A 6 29.70 18.13 42.29
CA ASN A 6 28.60 18.76 41.57
C ASN A 6 29.07 19.45 40.28
N LEU A 7 30.29 20.00 40.26
CA LEU A 7 30.87 20.63 39.07
C LEU A 7 31.21 19.59 38.00
N ASP A 8 31.74 18.43 38.40
CA ASP A 8 32.03 17.31 37.51
C ASP A 8 30.75 16.71 36.89
N ILE A 9 29.67 16.59 37.68
CA ILE A 9 28.37 16.11 37.18
C ILE A 9 27.79 17.07 36.13
N VAL A 10 27.84 18.38 36.35
CA VAL A 10 27.34 19.38 35.39
C VAL A 10 28.17 19.36 34.10
N LEU A 11 29.49 19.17 34.20
CA LEU A 11 30.38 19.07 33.04
C LEU A 11 30.08 17.81 32.21
N ILE A 12 29.89 16.67 32.86
CA ILE A 12 29.53 15.40 32.21
C ILE A 12 28.15 15.50 31.54
N ILE A 13 27.15 16.09 32.21
CA ILE A 13 25.81 16.30 31.62
C ILE A 13 25.90 17.19 30.37
N ASN A 14 26.67 18.29 30.41
CA ASN A 14 26.85 19.17 29.25
C ASN A 14 27.57 18.48 28.09
N LEU A 15 28.58 17.65 28.36
CA LEU A 15 29.28 16.87 27.34
C LEU A 15 28.36 15.81 26.70
N LEU A 16 27.54 15.14 27.50
CA LEU A 16 26.54 14.18 27.00
C LEU A 16 25.46 14.88 26.16
N ILE A 17 24.95 16.03 26.58
CA ILE A 17 23.97 16.79 25.81
C ILE A 17 24.57 17.27 24.47
N HIS A 18 25.81 17.76 24.45
CA HIS A 18 26.49 18.14 23.20
C HIS A 18 26.68 16.96 22.25
N SER A 19 27.01 15.77 22.77
CA SER A 19 27.15 14.57 21.95
C SER A 19 25.83 14.16 21.27
N ILE A 20 24.69 14.29 21.97
CA ILE A 20 23.36 13.98 21.45
C ILE A 20 22.94 14.98 20.35
N ILE A 21 23.29 16.26 20.49
CA ILE A 21 22.99 17.31 19.51
C ILE A 21 23.80 17.14 18.20
N LEU A 22 25.02 16.57 18.28
CA LEU A 22 25.88 16.34 17.11
C LEU A 22 25.54 15.06 16.34
N THR A 23 24.86 14.09 16.95
CA THR A 23 24.22 12.98 16.24
C THR A 23 22.95 13.43 15.52
N LYS A 24 23.11 14.22 14.45
CA LYS A 24 22.06 14.34 13.44
C LYS A 24 21.95 13.00 12.72
N CYS A 25 21.04 12.14 13.17
CA CYS A 25 20.60 11.02 12.37
C CYS A 25 19.89 11.60 11.13
N SER A 26 20.57 11.61 9.99
CA SER A 26 19.92 11.89 8.71
C SER A 26 19.03 10.70 8.40
N VAL A 27 17.79 10.75 8.90
CA VAL A 27 16.72 9.92 8.33
C VAL A 27 16.56 10.44 6.91
N ARG A 28 17.09 9.71 5.94
CA ARG A 28 16.81 10.01 4.53
C ARG A 28 15.29 9.95 4.39
N ASN A 29 14.68 11.01 3.86
CA ASN A 29 13.29 10.94 3.43
C ASN A 29 13.20 9.78 2.43
N PHE A 30 12.59 8.68 2.84
CA PHE A 30 12.22 7.61 1.93
C PHE A 30 11.00 8.13 1.17
N GLU A 31 11.25 8.76 0.04
CA GLU A 31 10.18 9.16 -0.86
C GLU A 31 9.59 7.89 -1.45
N ILE A 32 8.39 7.54 -1.00
CA ILE A 32 7.65 6.41 -1.54
C ILE A 32 7.13 6.84 -2.91
N ILE A 33 7.64 6.19 -3.96
CA ILE A 33 7.11 6.34 -5.32
C ILE A 33 5.61 6.03 -5.31
N LYS A 34 4.81 6.95 -5.84
CA LYS A 34 3.35 6.80 -5.90
C LYS A 34 2.99 5.71 -6.91
N GLY A 35 1.85 5.05 -6.66
CA GLY A 35 1.30 4.08 -7.59
C GLY A 35 2.07 2.77 -7.75
N ILE A 36 3.04 2.46 -6.86
CA ILE A 36 3.67 1.14 -6.79
C ILE A 36 3.43 0.44 -5.45
N PRO A 37 3.42 -0.91 -5.42
CA PRO A 37 3.48 -1.67 -4.17
C PRO A 37 4.80 -1.42 -3.42
N ILE A 38 4.75 -1.38 -2.08
CA ILE A 38 5.94 -1.20 -1.23
C ILE A 38 7.04 -2.25 -1.53
N LYS A 39 6.65 -3.48 -1.86
CA LYS A 39 7.58 -4.57 -2.24
C LYS A 39 8.42 -4.24 -3.48
N ASN A 40 7.90 -3.39 -4.37
CA ASN A 40 8.55 -3.00 -5.63
C ASN A 40 9.38 -1.72 -5.48
N ALA A 41 9.36 -1.04 -4.34
CA ALA A 41 10.10 0.21 -4.13
C ALA A 41 11.61 0.09 -4.37
N LYS A 42 12.18 -1.12 -4.24
CA LYS A 42 13.59 -1.39 -4.54
C LYS A 42 13.95 -1.25 -6.03
N LEU A 43 12.97 -1.37 -6.93
CA LEU A 43 13.15 -1.22 -8.37
C LEU A 43 13.34 0.26 -8.76
N TYR A 44 12.92 1.18 -7.91
CA TYR A 44 12.95 2.62 -8.13
C TYR A 44 13.93 3.30 -7.16
N ALA A 45 15.20 2.94 -7.25
CA ALA A 45 16.21 3.39 -6.30
C ALA A 45 16.52 4.89 -6.47
N TYR A 46 16.27 5.68 -5.41
CA TYR A 46 16.50 7.13 -5.40
C TYR A 46 17.92 7.54 -5.83
N GLY A 47 17.99 8.51 -6.75
CA GLY A 47 19.24 9.15 -7.18
C GLY A 47 20.11 8.29 -8.09
N LYS A 48 19.56 7.22 -8.66
CA LYS A 48 20.20 6.41 -9.70
C LYS A 48 19.35 6.44 -10.96
N ASP A 49 20.01 6.33 -12.11
CA ASP A 49 19.32 6.13 -13.37
C ASP A 49 18.38 4.92 -13.26
N PHE A 50 17.19 5.08 -13.83
CA PHE A 50 16.14 4.08 -13.84
C PHE A 50 16.15 3.38 -15.18
N THR A 51 16.25 2.06 -15.17
CA THR A 51 16.02 1.25 -16.37
C THR A 51 14.57 0.81 -16.36
N CYS A 52 13.84 1.05 -17.46
CA CYS A 52 12.48 0.55 -17.65
C CYS A 52 12.43 -0.94 -17.30
N LEU A 53 11.31 -1.44 -16.76
CA LEU A 53 11.24 -2.82 -16.26
C LEU A 53 11.33 -3.87 -17.37
N ASP A 54 11.03 -3.49 -18.61
CA ASP A 54 11.28 -4.26 -19.83
C ASP A 54 12.76 -4.29 -20.29
N GLY A 55 13.62 -3.45 -19.69
CA GLY A 55 15.05 -3.36 -19.98
C GLY A 55 15.39 -2.57 -21.26
N THR A 56 14.42 -1.91 -21.90
CA THR A 56 14.61 -1.31 -23.23
C THR A 56 15.31 0.04 -23.21
N LEU A 57 15.09 0.84 -22.16
CA LEU A 57 15.59 2.20 -22.03
C LEU A 57 16.06 2.47 -20.60
N THR A 58 17.08 3.31 -20.46
CA THR A 58 17.54 3.83 -19.17
C THR A 58 17.43 5.35 -19.18
N ILE A 59 16.70 5.89 -18.22
CA ILE A 59 16.36 7.30 -18.07
C ILE A 59 16.89 7.85 -16.73
N PRO A 60 17.11 9.17 -16.60
CA PRO A 60 17.43 9.78 -15.32
C PRO A 60 16.33 9.53 -14.27
N TYR A 61 16.69 9.43 -12.99
CA TYR A 61 15.70 9.25 -11.90
C TYR A 61 14.58 10.32 -11.92
N SER A 62 14.91 11.53 -12.37
CA SER A 62 13.97 12.65 -12.42
C SER A 62 12.82 12.46 -13.42
N TYR A 63 12.91 11.48 -14.32
CA TYR A 63 11.87 11.17 -15.30
C TYR A 63 10.84 10.18 -14.74
N ILE A 64 11.02 9.71 -13.51
CA ILE A 64 10.00 8.87 -12.86
C ILE A 64 8.89 9.76 -12.31
N ASN A 65 7.66 9.56 -12.77
CA ASN A 65 6.49 10.37 -12.43
C ASN A 65 6.65 11.84 -12.79
N ASP A 66 7.21 12.13 -13.96
CA ASP A 66 7.39 13.49 -14.45
C ASP A 66 6.25 13.96 -15.37
N ASP A 67 5.20 13.14 -15.51
CA ASP A 67 4.02 13.36 -16.34
C ASP A 67 4.33 13.26 -17.85
N TYR A 68 5.41 12.56 -18.22
CA TYR A 68 5.76 12.19 -19.58
C TYR A 68 6.03 10.69 -19.69
N CYS A 69 5.58 10.06 -20.78
CA CYS A 69 5.73 8.61 -20.97
C CYS A 69 6.97 8.30 -21.84
N ASP A 70 8.08 7.93 -21.19
CA ASP A 70 9.33 7.52 -21.81
C ASP A 70 9.43 6.00 -22.02
N CYS A 71 8.95 5.20 -21.06
CA CYS A 71 9.05 3.75 -21.15
C CYS A 71 7.88 3.12 -21.93
N ILE A 72 8.19 2.18 -22.83
CA ILE A 72 7.18 1.44 -23.61
C ILE A 72 6.28 0.60 -22.69
N ASP A 73 6.85 0.05 -21.63
CA ASP A 73 6.15 -0.73 -20.61
C ASP A 73 5.44 0.12 -19.54
N SER A 74 5.47 1.45 -19.68
CA SER A 74 4.85 2.41 -18.75
C SER A 74 5.39 2.37 -17.32
N SER A 75 6.60 1.83 -17.12
CA SER A 75 7.15 1.61 -15.78
C SER A 75 7.74 2.86 -15.12
N ASP A 76 8.01 3.90 -15.87
CA ASP A 76 8.45 5.23 -15.45
C ASP A 76 7.33 6.07 -14.81
N GLU A 77 6.08 5.89 -15.25
CA GLU A 77 4.92 6.68 -14.81
C GLU A 77 3.90 5.87 -13.97
N PRO A 78 4.29 5.20 -12.86
CA PRO A 78 3.33 4.45 -12.05
C PRO A 78 2.37 5.35 -11.25
N GLY A 79 2.72 6.62 -11.04
CA GLY A 79 2.07 7.58 -10.15
C GLY A 79 1.33 8.71 -10.87
N THR A 80 1.30 8.72 -12.20
CA THR A 80 0.65 9.72 -13.06
C THR A 80 -0.26 9.04 -14.08
N SER A 81 -0.89 9.83 -14.94
CA SER A 81 -1.74 9.36 -16.04
C SER A 81 -1.06 9.43 -17.42
N ALA A 82 0.24 9.76 -17.47
CA ALA A 82 0.94 10.05 -18.72
C ALA A 82 1.08 8.87 -19.68
N CYS A 83 1.21 7.65 -19.15
CA CYS A 83 1.32 6.45 -19.99
C CYS A 83 -0.04 5.77 -20.26
N PRO A 84 -0.39 5.44 -21.52
CA PRO A 84 -1.72 4.96 -21.90
C PRO A 84 -2.05 3.55 -21.42
N ASN A 85 -1.04 2.69 -21.23
CA ASN A 85 -1.19 1.33 -20.71
C ASN A 85 -0.67 1.21 -19.27
N GLY A 86 -0.47 2.35 -18.60
CA GLY A 86 0.00 2.41 -17.22
C GLY A 86 -1.05 1.92 -16.23
N THR A 87 -0.59 1.64 -15.01
CA THR A 87 -1.46 1.25 -13.89
C THR A 87 -1.00 1.93 -12.62
N PHE A 88 -1.96 2.29 -11.76
CA PHE A 88 -1.70 2.90 -10.47
C PHE A 88 -2.11 1.94 -9.34
N TYR A 89 -1.19 1.71 -8.40
CA TYR A 89 -1.44 0.88 -7.22
C TYR A 89 -1.92 1.70 -6.02
N CYS A 90 -3.19 1.54 -5.65
CA CYS A 90 -3.74 2.01 -4.39
C CYS A 90 -3.30 1.08 -3.25
N THR A 91 -2.63 1.64 -2.24
CA THR A 91 -2.21 0.86 -1.06
C THR A 91 -3.41 0.48 -0.19
N ASN A 92 -4.43 1.34 -0.13
CA ASN A 92 -5.68 1.15 0.60
C ASN A 92 -5.45 0.65 2.03
N LYS A 93 -4.58 1.33 2.78
CA LYS A 93 -4.13 0.87 4.11
C LYS A 93 -5.32 0.53 5.02
N GLY A 94 -5.37 -0.71 5.50
CA GLY A 94 -6.45 -1.22 6.34
C GLY A 94 -7.61 -1.87 5.58
N HIS A 95 -7.56 -1.85 4.25
CA HIS A 95 -8.44 -2.56 3.33
C HIS A 95 -7.61 -3.32 2.28
N PHE A 96 -8.27 -3.92 1.28
CA PHE A 96 -7.59 -4.62 0.20
C PHE A 96 -6.96 -3.62 -0.78
N PRO A 97 -5.73 -3.88 -1.26
CA PRO A 97 -5.12 -3.05 -2.29
C PRO A 97 -5.92 -3.15 -3.59
N LEU A 98 -5.85 -2.09 -4.39
CA LEU A 98 -6.52 -1.98 -5.68
C LEU A 98 -5.52 -1.51 -6.72
N VAL A 99 -5.64 -2.02 -7.94
CA VAL A 99 -4.92 -1.50 -9.11
C VAL A 99 -5.96 -0.87 -10.02
N VAL A 100 -5.72 0.39 -10.39
CA VAL A 100 -6.57 1.14 -11.32
C VAL A 100 -5.77 1.48 -12.59
N PRO A 101 -6.42 1.70 -13.74
CA PRO A 101 -5.75 2.23 -14.93
C PRO A 101 -5.12 3.60 -14.64
N SER A 102 -3.95 3.89 -15.23
CA SER A 102 -3.29 5.21 -15.10
C SER A 102 -4.20 6.37 -15.50
N SER A 103 -5.12 6.15 -16.43
CA SER A 103 -6.10 7.15 -16.88
C SER A 103 -7.02 7.68 -15.76
N ARG A 104 -7.08 7.00 -14.61
CA ARG A 104 -7.87 7.40 -13.44
C ARG A 104 -7.07 8.16 -12.40
N VAL A 105 -5.81 8.47 -12.69
CA VAL A 105 -4.97 9.25 -11.78
C VAL A 105 -5.18 10.73 -12.08
N ASN A 106 -5.64 11.48 -11.06
CA ASN A 106 -5.98 12.90 -11.13
C ASN A 106 -7.05 13.22 -12.19
N ASP A 107 -8.04 12.34 -12.38
CA ASP A 107 -9.16 12.54 -13.31
C ASP A 107 -10.38 13.23 -12.65
N GLY A 108 -10.29 13.50 -11.35
CA GLY A 108 -11.33 14.12 -10.53
C GLY A 108 -12.33 13.13 -9.92
N ILE A 109 -12.13 11.82 -10.08
CA ILE A 109 -12.97 10.76 -9.54
C ILE A 109 -12.17 9.97 -8.50
N CYS A 110 -12.78 9.71 -7.34
CA CYS A 110 -12.14 8.91 -6.29
C CYS A 110 -12.36 7.42 -6.54
N ASP A 111 -11.39 6.73 -7.15
CA ASP A 111 -11.39 5.28 -7.34
C ASP A 111 -10.72 4.53 -6.19
N CYS A 112 -9.60 5.05 -5.65
CA CYS A 112 -8.96 4.44 -4.49
C CYS A 112 -9.73 4.79 -3.21
N CYS A 113 -9.95 3.81 -2.31
CA CYS A 113 -10.61 4.11 -1.03
C CYS A 113 -9.78 5.01 -0.12
N ASP A 114 -8.47 5.08 -0.33
CA ASP A 114 -7.57 5.97 0.40
C ASP A 114 -7.41 7.34 -0.27
N GLY A 115 -8.02 7.55 -1.44
CA GLY A 115 -7.95 8.77 -2.25
C GLY A 115 -6.56 9.05 -2.84
N SER A 116 -5.69 8.05 -2.90
CA SER A 116 -4.29 8.24 -3.33
C SER A 116 -4.11 8.50 -4.83
N ASP A 117 -5.12 8.18 -5.63
CA ASP A 117 -5.24 8.46 -7.06
C ASP A 117 -5.43 9.96 -7.37
N GLU A 118 -6.10 10.69 -6.49
CA GLU A 118 -6.42 12.12 -6.64
C GLU A 118 -5.52 13.01 -5.75
N TRP A 119 -4.21 12.93 -5.99
CA TRP A 119 -3.21 13.59 -5.15
C TRP A 119 -2.81 14.99 -5.61
N ALA A 120 -3.11 15.37 -6.85
CA ALA A 120 -2.72 16.65 -7.42
C ALA A 120 -3.47 17.84 -6.78
N ASN A 121 -2.78 18.98 -6.68
CA ASN A 121 -3.26 20.18 -5.97
C ASN A 121 -4.46 20.89 -6.65
N ASN A 122 -4.79 20.51 -7.88
CA ASN A 122 -5.96 21.00 -8.62
C ASN A 122 -7.27 20.40 -8.10
N VAL A 123 -7.19 19.29 -7.35
CA VAL A 123 -8.32 18.67 -6.66
C VAL A 123 -8.47 19.35 -5.29
N GLN A 124 -9.69 19.72 -4.93
CA GLN A 124 -9.98 20.36 -3.66
C GLN A 124 -9.42 19.52 -2.51
N LYS A 125 -8.68 20.14 -1.58
CA LYS A 125 -8.22 19.48 -0.36
C LYS A 125 -9.43 18.82 0.33
N ASP A 126 -9.36 17.51 0.57
CA ASP A 126 -10.44 16.65 1.07
C ASP A 126 -11.51 16.19 0.06
N ALA A 127 -11.30 16.35 -1.26
CA ALA A 127 -12.24 15.84 -2.27
C ALA A 127 -12.40 14.31 -2.22
N CYS A 128 -11.31 13.59 -1.94
CA CYS A 128 -11.30 12.13 -1.79
C CYS A 128 -11.02 11.73 -0.34
N PRO A 129 -12.05 11.60 0.51
CA PRO A 129 -11.89 11.18 1.88
C PRO A 129 -11.52 9.69 1.96
N ASN A 130 -10.67 9.34 2.93
CA ASN A 130 -10.31 7.94 3.15
C ASN A 130 -11.50 7.15 3.72
N THR A 131 -12.06 6.24 2.91
CA THR A 131 -13.19 5.37 3.26
C THR A 131 -12.77 3.92 3.56
N CYS A 132 -11.48 3.59 3.44
CA CYS A 132 -10.98 2.21 3.55
C CYS A 132 -11.39 1.50 4.85
N LYS A 133 -11.40 2.22 5.99
CA LYS A 133 -11.79 1.64 7.28
C LYS A 133 -13.25 1.17 7.28
N ASN A 134 -14.15 1.97 6.70
CA ASN A 134 -15.58 1.65 6.63
C ASN A 134 -15.83 0.46 5.69
N LEU A 135 -15.18 0.46 4.53
CA LEU A 135 -15.24 -0.65 3.58
C LEU A 135 -14.68 -1.95 4.16
N SER A 136 -13.57 -1.87 4.89
CA SER A 136 -12.97 -3.02 5.59
C SER A 136 -13.91 -3.59 6.65
N HIS A 137 -14.58 -2.72 7.43
CA HIS A 137 -15.58 -3.14 8.41
C HIS A 137 -16.78 -3.84 7.75
N ALA A 138 -17.34 -3.24 6.69
CA ALA A 138 -18.44 -3.84 5.93
C ALA A 138 -18.04 -5.20 5.32
N SER A 139 -16.84 -5.30 4.74
CA SER A 139 -16.32 -6.54 4.15
C SER A 139 -16.17 -7.66 5.17
N ARG A 140 -15.74 -7.35 6.40
CA ARG A 140 -15.64 -8.34 7.50
C ARG A 140 -17.00 -8.83 7.96
N ILE A 141 -18.00 -7.95 8.02
CA ILE A 141 -19.38 -8.34 8.34
C ILE A 141 -19.92 -9.30 7.28
N GLU A 142 -19.73 -8.96 6.00
CA GLU A 142 -20.23 -9.79 4.90
C GLU A 142 -19.49 -11.13 4.83
N ALA A 143 -18.17 -11.16 5.00
CA ALA A 143 -17.41 -12.41 5.08
C ALA A 143 -17.95 -13.32 6.19
N LYS A 144 -18.22 -12.78 7.39
CA LYS A 144 -18.81 -13.54 8.48
C LYS A 144 -20.22 -14.06 8.14
N ARG A 145 -21.03 -13.27 7.42
CA ARG A 145 -22.36 -13.70 6.96
C ARG A 145 -22.26 -14.88 6.00
N ILE A 146 -21.33 -14.81 5.04
CA ILE A 146 -21.07 -15.84 4.05
C ILE A 146 -20.52 -17.11 4.71
N ASP A 147 -19.58 -16.99 5.65
CA ASP A 147 -19.03 -18.13 6.41
C ASP A 147 -20.13 -18.89 7.16
N ASN A 148 -21.05 -18.16 7.82
CA ASN A 148 -22.20 -18.77 8.50
C ASN A 148 -23.11 -19.52 7.52
N LEU A 149 -23.37 -18.94 6.34
CA LEU A 149 -24.17 -19.59 5.30
C LEU A 149 -23.50 -20.88 4.81
N PHE A 150 -22.18 -20.86 4.58
CA PHE A 150 -21.43 -22.06 4.21
C PHE A 150 -21.45 -23.13 5.30
N ALA A 151 -21.33 -22.75 6.58
CA ALA A 151 -21.44 -23.69 7.69
C ALA A 151 -22.82 -24.36 7.76
N LEU A 152 -23.89 -23.60 7.56
CA LEU A 152 -25.26 -24.14 7.48
C LEU A 152 -25.42 -25.09 6.29
N GLY A 153 -24.95 -24.69 5.11
CA GLY A 153 -24.99 -25.51 3.90
C GLY A 153 -24.18 -26.80 4.06
N PHE A 154 -23.06 -26.74 4.78
CA PHE A 154 -22.23 -27.91 5.09
C PHE A 154 -22.97 -28.93 5.97
N GLU A 155 -23.72 -28.50 6.99
CA GLU A 155 -24.51 -29.42 7.83
C GLU A 155 -25.63 -30.11 7.03
N ILE A 156 -26.32 -29.38 6.17
CA ILE A 156 -27.33 -29.98 5.27
C ILE A 156 -26.68 -31.01 4.35
N ARG A 157 -25.52 -30.68 3.74
CA ARG A 157 -24.77 -31.61 2.89
C ARG A 157 -24.42 -32.89 3.64
N LYS A 158 -23.96 -32.78 4.89
CA LYS A 158 -23.62 -33.93 5.75
C LYS A 158 -24.83 -34.85 5.98
N GLN A 159 -26.00 -34.28 6.27
CA GLN A 159 -27.24 -35.04 6.43
C GLN A 159 -27.66 -35.75 5.14
N LEU A 160 -27.57 -35.06 3.99
CA LEU A 160 -27.91 -35.65 2.68
C LEU A 160 -26.98 -36.80 2.31
N ILE A 161 -25.67 -36.69 2.59
CA ILE A 161 -24.71 -37.77 2.37
C ILE A 161 -25.08 -39.00 3.23
N ALA A 162 -25.37 -38.79 4.52
CA ALA A 162 -25.76 -39.87 5.42
C ALA A 162 -27.04 -40.57 4.95
N LYS A 163 -28.06 -39.79 4.57
CA LYS A 163 -29.32 -40.30 4.02
C LYS A 163 -29.09 -41.08 2.72
N GLY A 164 -28.25 -40.57 1.83
CA GLY A 164 -27.88 -41.25 0.58
C GLY A 164 -27.23 -42.61 0.83
N LYS A 165 -26.27 -42.70 1.75
CA LYS A 165 -25.64 -43.96 2.16
C LYS A 165 -26.64 -44.96 2.73
N TYR A 166 -27.56 -44.49 3.58
CA TYR A 166 -28.63 -45.33 4.13
C TYR A 166 -29.56 -45.89 3.04
N LEU A 167 -30.01 -45.07 2.11
CA LEU A 167 -30.92 -45.52 1.04
C LEU A 167 -30.26 -46.53 0.09
N LEU A 168 -28.95 -46.40 -0.17
CA LEU A 168 -28.20 -47.38 -0.95
C LEU A 168 -28.11 -48.74 -0.24
N SER A 169 -27.88 -48.76 1.07
CA SER A 169 -27.80 -50.02 1.83
C SER A 169 -29.14 -50.76 1.90
N GLN A 170 -30.27 -50.06 1.81
CA GLN A 170 -31.59 -50.70 1.73
C GLN A 170 -31.84 -51.37 0.37
N LYS A 171 -31.31 -50.83 -0.73
CA LYS A 171 -31.50 -51.38 -2.09
C LYS A 171 -30.61 -52.58 -2.41
N GLN A 172 -29.55 -52.79 -1.63
CA GLN A 172 -28.60 -53.90 -1.82
C GLN A 172 -28.98 -55.15 -1.01
N LYS A 173 -30.10 -55.12 -0.28
CA LYS A 173 -30.71 -56.29 0.37
C LYS A 173 -31.84 -56.82 -0.50
#